data_AF-A0A967G749-F1
#
_entry.id   AF-A0A967G749-F1
#
_cell.length_a   1.000
_cell.length_b   1.000
_cell.length_c   1.000
_cell.angle_alpha   90.00
_cell.angle_beta   90.00
_cell.angle_gamma   90.00
#
_symmetry.space_group_name_H-M   'P 1'
#
loop_
_entity.id
_entity.type
_entity.pdbx_description
1 polymer ?
#
loop_
_entity_poly.entity_id
_entity_poly.type
_entity_poly.pdbx_seq_one_letter_code
_entity_poly.pdbx_strand_id
1 'polypeptide(L)'
;MSGGRPRKYQAVKQLQAAIDHYFESTEKYTVTGLALHLGFSSRQSLINYEGYSEEFFDAIKRAKLRVEVYCEERLVENNPSGAIFALKNFGWSDKQEFDHKIERGDEVVLTVEDIKERIAELENAGTALAIDD
;
A
#
# COMPACT_ATOMS: atom_id res chain seq x y z
N MET A 1 21.09 -11.20 -28.59
CA MET A 1 20.71 -11.09 -27.16
C MET A 1 20.96 -9.66 -26.72
N SER A 2 19.91 -8.86 -26.51
CA SER A 2 20.07 -7.51 -25.96
C SER A 2 20.47 -7.63 -24.49
N GLY A 3 21.75 -7.43 -24.19
CA GLY A 3 22.25 -7.41 -22.83
C GLY A 3 21.53 -6.33 -22.05
N GLY A 4 20.75 -6.73 -21.03
CA GLY A 4 20.10 -5.79 -20.13
C GLY A 4 21.11 -4.85 -19.48
N ARG A 5 20.63 -3.71 -18.98
CA ARG A 5 21.48 -2.74 -18.27
C ARG A 5 22.33 -3.46 -17.21
N PRO A 6 23.66 -3.28 -17.19
CA PRO A 6 24.52 -3.91 -16.20
C PRO A 6 24.03 -3.62 -14.77
N ARG A 7 24.18 -4.62 -13.90
CA ARG A 7 23.86 -4.48 -12.48
C ARG A 7 24.71 -3.37 -11.85
N LYS A 8 24.08 -2.62 -10.95
CA LYS A 8 24.69 -1.45 -10.30
C LYS A 8 25.77 -1.84 -9.29
N TYR A 9 25.51 -2.90 -8.54
CA TYR A 9 26.43 -3.50 -7.60
C TYR A 9 26.73 -4.94 -8.04
N GLN A 10 28.01 -5.29 -8.13
CA GLN A 10 28.43 -6.62 -8.59
C GLN A 10 28.49 -7.63 -7.44
N ALA A 11 28.72 -7.16 -6.21
CA ALA A 11 28.78 -7.97 -5.00
C ALA A 11 27.93 -7.37 -3.88
N VAL A 12 27.28 -8.22 -3.08
CA VAL A 12 26.46 -7.79 -1.94
C VAL A 12 27.26 -6.96 -0.94
N LYS A 13 28.55 -7.27 -0.74
CA LYS A 13 29.43 -6.52 0.15
C LYS A 13 29.55 -5.03 -0.24
N GLN A 14 29.55 -4.73 -1.54
CA GLN A 14 29.60 -3.34 -2.02
C GLN A 14 28.27 -2.62 -1.74
N LEU A 15 27.15 -3.32 -1.93
CA LEU A 15 25.83 -2.80 -1.59
C LEU A 15 25.73 -2.54 -0.08
N GLN A 16 26.16 -3.50 0.75
CA GLN A 16 26.12 -3.39 2.21
C GLN A 16 26.94 -2.19 2.69
N ALA A 17 28.15 -1.99 2.18
CA ALA A 17 28.96 -0.81 2.53
C ALA A 17 28.26 0.51 2.17
N ALA A 18 27.57 0.58 1.03
CA ALA A 18 26.83 1.77 0.64
C ALA A 18 25.55 1.98 1.48
N ILE A 19 24.91 0.89 1.90
CA ILE A 19 23.78 0.93 2.85
C ILE A 19 24.26 1.48 4.19
N ASP A 20 25.37 0.98 4.72
CA ASP A 20 25.90 1.41 6.02
C ASP A 20 26.31 2.88 5.98
N HIS A 21 27.01 3.30 4.93
CA HIS A 21 27.35 4.70 4.71
C HIS A 21 26.10 5.62 4.65
N TYR A 22 24.99 5.17 4.05
CA TYR A 22 23.74 5.94 4.10
C TYR A 22 23.30 6.21 5.54
N PHE A 23 23.25 5.17 6.38
CA PHE A 23 22.81 5.32 7.77
C PHE A 23 23.81 6.05 8.66
N GLU A 24 25.10 6.06 8.32
CA GLU A 24 26.12 6.86 9.02
C GLU A 24 26.08 8.34 8.61
N SER A 25 25.59 8.65 7.41
CA SER A 25 25.65 10.00 6.83
C SER A 25 24.43 10.88 7.09
N THR A 26 23.38 10.34 7.72
CA THR A 26 22.15 11.09 8.01
C THR A 26 21.57 10.65 9.34
N GLU A 27 20.84 11.52 10.01
CA GLU A 27 20.03 11.16 11.18
C GLU A 27 18.56 10.92 10.82
N LYS A 28 18.19 11.12 9.54
CA LYS A 28 16.81 10.99 9.05
C LYS A 28 16.71 9.92 7.98
N TYR A 29 16.18 8.77 8.35
CA TYR A 29 16.10 7.61 7.46
C TYR A 29 14.78 7.57 6.69
N THR A 30 14.87 7.36 5.38
CA THR A 30 13.71 7.14 4.51
C THR A 30 14.06 6.13 3.42
N VAL A 31 13.09 5.35 2.94
CA VAL A 31 13.33 4.39 1.84
C VAL A 31 13.73 5.11 0.56
N THR A 32 13.14 6.28 0.29
CA THR A 32 13.48 7.09 -0.88
C THR A 32 14.88 7.68 -0.78
N GLY A 33 15.28 8.15 0.42
CA GLY A 33 16.65 8.62 0.67
C GLY A 33 17.68 7.51 0.50
N LEU A 34 17.40 6.31 1.04
CA LEU A 34 18.21 5.13 0.81
C LEU A 34 18.34 4.79 -0.67
N ALA A 35 17.22 4.76 -1.41
CA ALA A 35 17.24 4.48 -2.85
C ALA A 35 18.09 5.51 -3.61
N LEU A 36 17.93 6.80 -3.31
CA LEU A 36 18.71 7.87 -3.93
C LEU A 36 20.20 7.74 -3.60
N HIS A 37 20.56 7.42 -2.36
CA HIS A 37 21.94 7.25 -1.93
C HIS A 37 22.63 6.09 -2.64
N LEU A 38 21.92 4.98 -2.82
CA LEU A 38 22.38 3.83 -3.61
C LEU A 38 22.37 4.13 -5.14
N GLY A 39 21.89 5.31 -5.52
CA GLY A 39 21.84 5.85 -6.88
C GLY A 39 20.75 5.23 -7.77
N PHE A 40 19.69 4.70 -7.17
CA PHE A 40 18.48 4.31 -7.86
C PHE A 40 17.63 5.54 -8.22
N SER A 41 16.88 5.47 -9.32
CA SER A 41 16.03 6.58 -9.78
C SER A 41 14.62 6.58 -9.15
N SER A 42 14.27 5.52 -8.42
CA SER A 42 13.00 5.42 -7.71
C SER A 42 13.05 4.37 -6.60
N ARG A 43 12.14 4.47 -5.62
CA ARG A 43 11.89 3.41 -4.62
C ARG A 43 11.63 2.06 -5.29
N GLN A 44 10.83 2.05 -6.36
CA GLN A 44 10.50 0.82 -7.07
C GLN A 44 11.74 0.16 -7.69
N SER A 45 12.69 0.95 -8.20
CA SER A 45 13.92 0.38 -8.76
C SER A 45 14.82 -0.26 -7.70
N LEU A 46 14.80 0.21 -6.44
CA LEU A 46 15.43 -0.47 -5.31
C LEU A 46 14.72 -1.79 -4.98
N ILE A 47 13.38 -1.78 -4.92
CA ILE A 47 12.58 -2.99 -4.62
C ILE A 47 12.78 -4.05 -5.70
N ASN A 48 12.76 -3.67 -6.97
CA ASN A 48 13.05 -4.60 -8.07
C ASN A 48 14.46 -5.19 -7.95
N TYR A 49 15.39 -4.46 -7.32
CA TYR A 49 16.75 -4.93 -7.09
C TYR A 49 16.83 -6.03 -6.01
N GLU A 50 15.82 -6.18 -5.16
CA GLU A 50 15.70 -7.31 -4.24
C GLU A 50 15.66 -8.65 -5.00
N GLY A 51 15.08 -8.67 -6.22
CA GLY A 51 14.91 -9.88 -7.02
C GLY A 51 16.16 -10.42 -7.72
N TYR A 52 17.34 -9.80 -7.54
CA TYR A 52 18.56 -10.24 -8.24
C TYR A 52 19.19 -11.50 -7.62
N SER A 53 19.23 -11.62 -6.29
CA SER A 53 19.62 -12.84 -5.58
C SER A 53 19.18 -12.77 -4.12
N GLU A 54 19.23 -13.90 -3.42
CA GLU A 54 18.86 -14.01 -2.00
C GLU A 54 19.71 -13.09 -1.09
N GLU A 55 21.02 -12.97 -1.35
CA GLU A 55 21.90 -12.08 -0.58
C GLU A 55 21.52 -10.61 -0.73
N PHE A 56 21.15 -10.20 -1.95
CA PHE A 56 20.72 -8.83 -2.22
C PHE A 56 19.34 -8.55 -1.64
N PHE A 57 18.44 -9.54 -1.71
CA PHE A 57 17.13 -9.50 -1.07
C PHE A 57 17.26 -9.27 0.44
N ASP A 58 18.09 -10.07 1.14
CA ASP A 58 18.28 -9.95 2.59
C ASP A 58 18.86 -8.57 2.95
N ALA A 59 19.92 -8.14 2.26
CA ALA A 59 20.57 -6.85 2.53
C ALA A 59 19.59 -5.67 2.40
N ILE A 60 18.78 -5.64 1.34
CA ILE A 60 17.81 -4.56 1.10
C ILE A 60 16.64 -4.64 2.07
N LYS A 61 16.13 -5.84 2.39
CA LYS A 61 15.08 -6.00 3.40
C LYS A 61 15.53 -5.52 4.77
N ARG A 62 16.74 -5.86 5.19
CA ARG A 62 17.32 -5.38 6.45
C ARG A 62 17.50 -3.86 6.46
N ALA A 63 17.93 -3.28 5.34
CA ALA A 63 18.02 -1.83 5.22
C ALA A 63 16.64 -1.15 5.34
N LYS A 64 15.60 -1.71 4.70
CA LYS A 64 14.22 -1.21 4.83
C LYS A 64 13.69 -1.35 6.26
N LEU A 65 14.00 -2.46 6.94
CA LEU A 65 13.65 -2.66 8.34
C LEU A 65 14.29 -1.59 9.25
N ARG A 66 15.53 -1.15 8.97
CA ARG A 66 16.16 -0.04 9.71
C ARG A 66 15.39 1.28 9.54
N VAL A 67 14.85 1.54 8.36
CA VAL A 67 13.96 2.70 8.12
C VAL A 67 12.65 2.54 8.88
N GLU A 68 12.11 1.33 8.92
CA GLU A 68 10.87 1.01 9.64
C GLU A 68 11.02 1.22 11.15
N VAL A 69 12.12 0.74 11.76
CA VAL A 69 12.47 1.01 13.17
C VAL A 69 12.54 2.51 13.44
N TYR A 70 13.19 3.28 12.58
CA TYR A 70 13.26 4.74 12.72
C TYR A 70 11.89 5.44 12.69
N CYS A 71 10.95 4.92 11.91
CA CYS A 71 9.57 5.39 11.91
C CYS A 71 8.83 4.95 13.18
N GLU A 72 9.03 3.72 13.62
CA GLU A 72 8.44 3.19 14.86
C GLU A 72 8.88 4.00 16.09
N GLU A 73 10.18 4.30 16.23
CA GLU A 73 10.71 5.14 17.30
C GLU A 73 10.06 6.52 17.34
N ARG A 74 9.62 7.05 16.19
CA ARG A 74 8.93 8.35 16.09
C ARG A 74 7.46 8.30 16.46
N LEU A 75 6.88 7.12 16.66
CA LEU A 75 5.49 7.02 17.13
C LEU A 75 5.31 7.57 18.54
N VAL A 76 6.35 7.53 19.38
CA VAL A 76 6.29 8.05 20.76
C VAL A 76 6.62 9.55 20.86
N GLU A 77 7.06 10.16 19.75
CA GLU A 77 7.39 11.59 19.70
C GLU A 77 6.13 12.45 19.50
N ASN A 78 6.30 13.78 19.64
CA ASN A 78 5.25 14.74 19.34
C ASN A 78 5.00 14.79 17.83
N ASN A 79 3.73 14.68 17.40
CA ASN A 79 3.27 14.67 16.00
C ASN A 79 3.65 13.41 15.19
N PRO A 80 3.18 12.21 15.59
CA PRO A 80 3.54 10.95 14.94
C PRO A 80 2.87 10.74 13.58
N SER A 81 2.04 11.67 13.07
CA SER A 81 1.25 11.50 11.84
C SER A 81 2.09 11.11 10.62
N GLY A 82 3.30 11.69 10.48
CA GLY A 82 4.23 11.33 9.42
C GLY A 82 4.78 9.91 9.56
N ALA A 83 5.13 9.50 10.78
CA ALA A 83 5.59 8.15 11.10
C ALA A 83 4.48 7.11 10.86
N ILE A 84 3.25 7.39 11.30
CA ILE A 84 2.06 6.55 11.05
C ILE A 84 1.83 6.37 9.54
N PHE A 85 1.89 7.46 8.76
CA PHE A 85 1.77 7.37 7.30
C PHE A 85 2.87 6.52 6.68
N ALA A 86 4.12 6.66 7.14
CA ALA A 86 5.22 5.86 6.66
C ALA A 86 5.03 4.36 6.99
N LEU A 87 4.67 4.01 8.23
CA LEU A 87 4.43 2.63 8.66
C LEU A 87 3.26 1.97 7.92
N LYS A 88 2.20 2.72 7.61
CA LYS A 88 1.12 2.23 6.73
C LYS A 88 1.64 1.82 5.34
N ASN A 89 2.61 2.55 4.79
CA ASN A 89 3.28 2.15 3.54
C ASN A 89 4.19 0.92 3.70
N PHE A 90 4.63 0.60 4.92
CA PHE A 90 5.30 -0.67 5.25
C PHE A 90 4.32 -1.83 5.48
N GLY A 91 3.00 -1.58 5.37
CA GLY A 91 1.96 -2.61 5.53
C GLY A 91 1.36 -2.68 6.92
N TRP A 92 1.69 -1.76 7.82
CA TRP A 92 1.04 -1.67 9.12
C TRP A 92 -0.40 -1.19 8.96
N SER A 93 -1.30 -1.71 9.79
CA SER A 93 -2.70 -1.32 9.80
C SER A 93 -3.20 -1.16 11.21
N ASP A 94 -4.10 -0.18 11.40
CA ASP A 94 -4.87 -0.06 12.62
C ASP A 94 -5.95 -1.15 12.58
N LYS A 95 -6.12 -1.90 13.68
CA LYS A 95 -7.28 -2.80 13.80
C LYS A 95 -8.51 -1.94 14.09
N GLN A 96 -9.53 -2.07 13.25
CA GLN A 96 -10.84 -1.45 13.45
C GLN A 96 -11.82 -2.55 13.87
N GLU A 97 -12.44 -2.39 15.03
CA GLU A 97 -13.57 -3.21 15.46
C GLU A 97 -14.86 -2.46 15.10
N PHE A 98 -15.70 -3.08 14.26
CA PHE A 98 -17.01 -2.54 13.91
C PHE A 98 -18.08 -3.32 14.67
N ASP A 99 -18.65 -2.69 15.70
CA ASP A 99 -19.83 -3.20 16.38
C ASP A 99 -21.08 -2.78 15.58
N HIS A 100 -21.45 -3.61 14.60
CA HIS A 100 -22.70 -3.41 13.86
C HIS A 100 -23.88 -3.83 14.74
N LYS A 101 -24.36 -2.90 15.57
CA LYS A 101 -25.69 -3.01 16.16
C LYS A 101 -26.71 -2.81 15.04
N ILE A 102 -27.15 -3.91 14.45
CA ILE A 102 -28.37 -3.91 13.64
C ILE A 102 -29.52 -3.70 14.63
N GLU A 103 -29.89 -2.44 14.84
CA GLU A 103 -31.24 -2.16 15.32
C GLU A 103 -32.16 -2.66 14.23
N ARG A 104 -32.96 -3.69 14.55
CA ARG A 104 -34.00 -4.23 13.68
C ARG A 104 -35.06 -3.14 13.50
N GLY A 105 -34.75 -2.14 12.67
CA GLY A 105 -35.76 -1.30 12.04
C GLY A 105 -36.71 -2.23 11.31
N ASP A 106 -38.01 -2.00 11.48
CA ASP A 106 -39.11 -2.90 11.09
C ASP A 106 -38.76 -3.74 9.87
N GLU A 107 -38.79 -5.05 10.05
CA GLU A 107 -38.51 -6.02 9.00
C GLU A 107 -39.52 -5.79 7.85
N VAL A 108 -39.11 -5.06 6.82
CA VAL A 108 -39.88 -4.95 5.59
C VAL A 108 -39.75 -6.28 4.86
N VAL A 109 -40.64 -7.21 5.21
CA VAL A 109 -40.83 -8.45 4.46
C VAL A 109 -41.56 -8.07 3.17
N LEU A 110 -40.81 -7.79 2.11
CA LEU A 110 -41.37 -7.74 0.78
C LEU A 110 -41.65 -9.16 0.33
N THR A 111 -42.90 -9.45 0.01
CA THR A 111 -43.29 -10.71 -0.62
C THR A 111 -42.83 -10.72 -2.08
N VAL A 112 -42.75 -11.91 -2.66
CA VAL A 112 -42.48 -12.06 -4.10
C VAL A 112 -43.57 -11.36 -4.92
N GLU A 113 -44.78 -11.32 -4.38
CA GLU A 113 -45.95 -10.65 -4.94
C GLU A 113 -45.77 -9.13 -4.97
N ASP A 114 -45.31 -8.50 -3.87
CA ASP A 114 -45.05 -7.06 -3.81
C ASP A 114 -44.00 -6.63 -4.86
N ILE A 115 -42.98 -7.46 -5.07
CA ILE A 115 -41.94 -7.22 -6.07
C ILE A 115 -42.51 -7.34 -7.49
N LYS A 116 -43.35 -8.33 -7.74
CA LYS A 116 -43.99 -8.53 -9.05
C LYS A 116 -44.94 -7.38 -9.40
N GLU A 117 -45.72 -6.89 -8.44
CA GLU A 117 -46.60 -5.74 -8.65
C GLU A 117 -45.79 -4.50 -9.04
N ARG A 118 -44.69 -4.23 -8.34
CA ARG A 118 -43.82 -3.08 -8.65
C ARG A 118 -43.15 -3.18 -10.02
N ILE A 119 -42.77 -4.39 -10.45
CA ILE A 119 -42.22 -4.61 -11.80
C ILE A 119 -43.28 -4.30 -12.86
N ALA A 120 -44.51 -4.78 -12.68
CA ALA A 120 -45.60 -4.54 -13.62
C ALA A 120 -45.99 -3.06 -13.72
N GLU A 121 -45.97 -2.31 -12.62
CA GLU A 121 -46.18 -0.86 -12.62
C GLU A 121 -45.12 -0.12 -13.47
N LEU A 122 -43.86 -0.52 -13.35
CA LEU A 122 -42.75 0.09 -14.09
C LEU A 122 -42.79 -0.23 -15.58
N GLU A 123 -43.18 -1.45 -15.96
CA GLU A 123 -43.36 -1.85 -17.36
C GLU A 123 -44.52 -1.06 -18.02
N ASN A 124 -45.63 -0.89 -17.31
CA ASN A 124 -46.76 -0.10 -17.80
C ASN A 124 -46.42 1.40 -17.90
N ALA A 125 -45.66 1.93 -16.95
CA ALA A 125 -45.17 3.31 -16.99
C ALA A 125 -44.19 3.55 -18.15
N GLY A 126 -43.34 2.57 -18.48
CA GLY A 126 -42.45 2.63 -19.64
C GLY A 126 -43.19 2.57 -20.99
N THR A 127 -44.34 1.88 -21.04
CA THR A 127 -45.14 1.75 -22.26
C THR A 127 -45.96 3.00 -22.56
N ALA A 128 -46.42 3.72 -21.52
CA ALA A 128 -47.17 4.98 -21.67
C ALA A 128 -46.35 6.14 -22.26
N LEU A 129 -45.01 6.06 -22.21
CA LEU A 129 -44.09 7.06 -22.78
C LEU A 129 -43.74 6.80 -24.26
N ALA A 130 -44.21 5.70 -24.86
CA ALA A 130 -43.82 5.26 -26.21
C ALA A 130 -44.93 5.42 -27.28
N ILE A 131 -46.01 6.16 -26.99
CA ILE A 131 -47.18 6.31 -27.89
C ILE A 131 -47.29 7.71 -28.54
N ASP A 132 -46.40 8.65 -28.24
CA ASP A 132 -46.44 10.03 -28.79
C ASP A 132 -45.33 10.36 -29.81
N ASP A 133 -45.07 9.49 -30.79
CA ASP A 133 -44.34 9.83 -32.05
C ASP A 133 -45.01 9.21 -33.29
#